data_AF-A0A959AFA9-F1
#
_entry.id   AF-A0A959AFA9-F1
#
_cell.length_a   1.000
_cell.length_b   1.000
_cell.length_c   1.000
_cell.angle_alpha   90.00
_cell.angle_beta   90.00
_cell.angle_gamma   90.00
#
_symmetry.space_group_name_H-M   'P 1'
#
loop_
_entity.id
_entity.type
_entity.pdbx_description
1 polymer ?
#
loop_
_entity_poly.entity_id
_entity_poly.type
_entity_poly.pdbx_seq_one_letter_code
_entity_poly.pdbx_strand_id
1 'polypeptide(L)'
;MDVAYLIRILARRKWLIFAAMLAAAVATFVFIGHKPERYKATVIVSTGIVNYKGINSDNSDAFVQQYQVENAFSNLMEFAQSRSTIKLLTIHMLRRDLLAESSDSIQPFRQPNPGLSDYSDQERKVLLENLVRINLDSISDPAFSKEFDYLLDKVARAYGYDHDAILRSLIVRRRSETDYLTIDMITESPRLSQHMANEFATRFMVYYHNLSVREK
;
A
#
# COMPACT_ATOMS: atom_id res chain seq x y z
N MET A 1 -29.66 8.26 -45.83
CA MET A 1 -28.30 8.78 -46.09
C MET A 1 -27.45 7.61 -46.52
N ASP A 2 -27.04 7.54 -47.79
CA ASP A 2 -26.29 6.40 -48.33
C ASP A 2 -24.88 6.31 -47.75
N VAL A 3 -24.49 5.14 -47.25
CA VAL A 3 -23.15 4.87 -46.68
C VAL A 3 -22.04 5.19 -47.69
N ALA A 4 -22.30 4.95 -48.99
CA ALA A 4 -21.39 5.28 -50.08
C ALA A 4 -21.10 6.78 -50.22
N TYR A 5 -22.08 7.64 -49.92
CA TYR A 5 -21.92 9.09 -49.93
C TYR A 5 -21.00 9.56 -48.80
N LEU A 6 -21.15 8.96 -47.60
CA LEU A 6 -20.33 9.26 -46.44
C LEU A 6 -18.85 8.89 -46.67
N ILE A 7 -18.58 7.71 -47.24
CA ILE A 7 -17.22 7.26 -47.56
C ILE A 7 -16.52 8.19 -48.57
N ARG A 8 -17.24 8.69 -49.59
CA ARG A 8 -16.68 9.66 -50.55
C ARG A 8 -16.28 10.98 -49.89
N ILE A 9 -17.04 11.44 -48.89
CA ILE A 9 -16.71 12.66 -48.12
C ILE A 9 -15.46 12.44 -47.26
N LEU A 10 -15.36 11.30 -46.55
CA LEU A 10 -14.17 10.98 -45.76
C LEU A 10 -12.93 10.85 -46.66
N ALA A 11 -13.04 10.18 -47.82
CA ALA A 11 -11.94 10.01 -48.76
C ALA A 11 -11.40 11.34 -49.31
N ARG A 12 -12.26 12.37 -49.47
CA ARG A 12 -11.85 13.71 -49.89
C ARG A 12 -11.01 14.43 -48.83
N ARG A 13 -11.18 14.10 -47.54
CA ARG A 13 -10.43 14.65 -46.40
C ARG A 13 -9.45 13.64 -45.77
N LYS A 14 -9.00 12.64 -46.53
CA LYS A 14 -8.10 11.57 -46.06
C LYS A 14 -6.85 12.08 -45.33
N TRP A 15 -6.29 13.21 -45.75
CA TRP A 15 -5.13 13.83 -45.11
C TRP A 15 -5.45 14.42 -43.73
N LEU A 16 -6.64 14.98 -43.53
CA LEU A 16 -7.07 15.51 -42.23
C LEU A 16 -7.31 14.35 -41.25
N ILE A 17 -7.94 13.27 -41.72
CA ILE A 17 -8.14 12.05 -40.92
C ILE A 17 -6.79 11.44 -40.55
N PHE A 18 -5.87 11.32 -41.51
CA PHE A 18 -4.52 10.81 -41.26
C PHE A 18 -3.74 11.69 -40.27
N ALA A 19 -3.79 13.02 -40.42
CA ALA A 19 -3.15 13.95 -39.50
C ALA A 19 -3.72 13.84 -38.08
N ALA A 20 -5.05 13.70 -37.94
CA ALA A 20 -5.68 13.52 -36.65
C ALA A 20 -5.26 12.19 -35.97
N MET A 21 -5.22 11.08 -36.73
CA MET A 21 -4.73 9.79 -36.23
C MET A 21 -3.25 9.87 -35.82
N LEU A 22 -2.41 10.50 -36.63
CA LEU A 22 -0.99 10.67 -36.34
C LEU A 22 -0.78 11.53 -35.08
N ALA A 23 -1.52 12.64 -34.95
CA ALA A 23 -1.48 13.50 -33.77
C ALA A 23 -1.89 12.74 -32.51
N ALA A 24 -2.94 11.92 -32.57
CA ALA A 24 -3.36 11.07 -31.45
C ALA A 24 -2.30 10.02 -31.07
N ALA A 25 -1.67 9.39 -32.06
CA ALA A 25 -0.59 8.43 -31.85
C ALA A 25 0.64 9.07 -31.20
N VAL A 26 1.08 10.23 -31.69
CA VAL A 26 2.20 11.00 -31.11
C VAL A 26 1.87 11.45 -29.69
N ALA A 27 0.67 11.99 -29.46
CA ALA A 27 0.24 12.39 -28.13
C ALA A 27 0.26 11.20 -27.16
N THR A 28 -0.25 10.05 -27.57
CA THR A 28 -0.28 8.83 -26.76
C THR A 28 1.13 8.33 -26.46
N PHE A 29 2.03 8.31 -27.45
CA PHE A 29 3.42 7.92 -27.25
C PHE A 29 4.13 8.83 -26.23
N VAL A 30 3.94 10.15 -26.34
CA VAL A 30 4.51 11.12 -25.40
C VAL A 30 3.92 10.94 -24.00
N PHE A 31 2.60 10.81 -23.86
CA PHE A 31 1.97 10.67 -22.55
C PHE A 31 2.30 9.35 -21.85
N ILE A 32 2.37 8.24 -22.59
CA ILE A 32 2.72 6.94 -22.01
C ILE A 32 4.21 6.89 -21.65
N GLY A 33 5.08 7.43 -22.50
CA GLY A 33 6.53 7.46 -22.26
C GLY A 33 6.94 8.27 -21.02
N HIS A 34 6.12 9.23 -20.57
CA HIS A 34 6.38 10.02 -19.37
C HIS A 34 5.71 9.50 -18.10
N LYS A 35 4.93 8.40 -18.17
CA LYS A 35 4.34 7.84 -16.95
C LYS A 35 5.42 7.17 -16.11
N PRO A 36 5.46 7.42 -14.79
CA PRO A 36 6.42 6.77 -13.91
C PRO A 36 6.12 5.27 -13.84
N GLU A 37 7.17 4.47 -13.88
CA GLU A 37 7.07 3.02 -13.71
C GLU A 37 6.51 2.66 -12.32
N ARG A 38 5.72 1.60 -12.28
CA ARG A 38 5.10 1.09 -11.05
C ARG A 38 5.32 -0.41 -11.00
N TYR A 39 5.86 -0.88 -9.89
CA TYR A 39 6.16 -2.27 -9.62
C TYR A 39 5.21 -2.77 -8.55
N LYS A 40 4.84 -4.04 -8.63
CA LYS A 40 3.90 -4.68 -7.71
C LYS A 40 4.57 -5.88 -7.08
N ALA A 41 4.55 -5.94 -5.75
CA ALA A 41 4.88 -7.14 -4.98
C ALA A 41 3.62 -7.67 -4.29
N THR A 42 3.46 -8.99 -4.27
CA THR A 42 2.28 -9.66 -3.73
C THR A 42 2.71 -10.66 -2.67
N VAL A 43 2.09 -10.57 -1.48
CA VAL A 43 2.20 -11.56 -0.41
C VAL A 43 0.84 -12.21 -0.21
N ILE A 44 0.84 -13.52 0.04
CA ILE A 44 -0.37 -14.32 0.30
C ILE A 44 -0.29 -14.83 1.74
N VAL A 45 -1.31 -14.52 2.53
CA VAL A 45 -1.41 -14.90 3.94
C VAL A 45 -2.61 -15.84 4.11
N SER A 46 -2.40 -16.98 4.78
CA SER A 46 -3.48 -17.88 5.19
C SER A 46 -4.11 -17.37 6.47
N THR A 47 -5.44 -17.17 6.51
CA THR A 47 -6.10 -16.52 7.66
C THR A 47 -6.72 -17.50 8.65
N GLY A 48 -7.06 -18.72 8.24
CA GLY A 48 -7.72 -19.72 9.08
C GLY A 48 -9.21 -19.44 9.34
N ILE A 49 -9.79 -18.38 8.75
CA ILE A 49 -11.16 -17.92 9.02
C ILE A 49 -12.19 -18.96 8.58
N VAL A 50 -11.98 -19.57 7.41
CA VAL A 50 -12.92 -20.57 6.85
C VAL A 50 -12.91 -21.85 7.69
N ASN A 51 -11.75 -22.28 8.19
CA ASN A 51 -11.61 -23.49 9.01
C ASN A 51 -12.13 -23.29 10.45
N TYR A 52 -11.90 -22.13 11.06
CA TYR A 52 -12.29 -21.85 12.45
C TYR A 52 -13.81 -21.72 12.61
N LYS A 53 -14.52 -21.20 11.60
CA LYS A 53 -15.97 -21.00 11.66
C LYS A 53 -16.79 -22.25 11.34
N GLY A 54 -16.15 -23.39 11.04
CA GLY A 54 -16.77 -24.70 10.90
C GLY A 54 -17.93 -24.70 9.91
N ILE A 55 -17.69 -25.16 8.68
CA ILE A 55 -18.81 -25.54 7.80
C ILE A 55 -19.44 -26.80 8.40
N ASN A 56 -20.29 -26.62 9.42
CA ASN A 56 -21.07 -27.71 9.99
C ASN A 56 -21.97 -28.22 8.86
N SER A 57 -21.79 -29.48 8.47
CA SER A 57 -22.60 -30.14 7.43
C SER A 57 -24.06 -30.37 7.83
N ASP A 58 -24.47 -29.83 8.98
CA ASP A 58 -25.86 -29.82 9.42
C ASP A 58 -26.53 -28.57 8.80
N ASN A 59 -27.33 -28.81 7.76
CA ASN A 59 -27.82 -27.83 6.77
C ASN A 59 -28.77 -26.72 7.32
N SER A 60 -28.83 -26.47 8.63
CA SER A 60 -29.75 -25.48 9.20
C SER A 60 -29.30 -24.02 9.02
N ASP A 61 -27.98 -23.75 8.90
CA ASP A 61 -27.44 -22.39 9.07
C ASP A 61 -26.36 -21.97 8.04
N ALA A 62 -26.33 -22.57 6.85
CA ALA A 62 -25.30 -22.31 5.83
C ALA A 62 -25.19 -20.82 5.43
N PHE A 63 -26.32 -20.10 5.35
CA PHE A 63 -26.34 -18.67 5.02
C PHE A 63 -25.72 -17.80 6.14
N VAL A 64 -26.00 -18.14 7.40
CA VAL A 64 -25.45 -17.43 8.57
C VAL A 64 -23.94 -17.64 8.64
N GLN A 65 -23.45 -18.84 8.33
CA GLN A 65 -22.02 -19.15 8.28
C GLN A 65 -21.29 -18.34 7.19
N GLN A 66 -21.85 -18.25 5.98
CA GLN A 66 -21.26 -17.47 4.89
C GLN A 66 -21.16 -15.97 5.24
N TYR A 67 -22.24 -15.39 5.80
CA TYR A 67 -22.24 -14.00 6.25
C TYR A 67 -21.18 -13.75 7.34
N GLN A 68 -21.05 -14.67 8.29
CA GLN A 68 -20.02 -14.57 9.33
C GLN A 68 -18.60 -14.64 8.77
N VAL A 69 -18.34 -15.47 7.76
CA VAL A 69 -17.03 -15.53 7.09
C VAL A 69 -16.73 -14.21 6.40
N GLU A 70 -17.69 -13.66 5.65
CA GLU A 70 -17.51 -12.42 4.91
C GLU A 70 -17.28 -11.21 5.84
N ASN A 71 -18.02 -11.13 6.94
CA ASN A 71 -17.78 -10.12 7.97
C ASN A 71 -16.40 -10.25 8.62
N ALA A 72 -15.92 -11.47 8.86
CA ALA A 72 -14.58 -11.67 9.43
C ALA A 72 -13.48 -11.20 8.47
N PHE A 73 -13.61 -11.49 7.17
CA PHE A 73 -12.69 -10.96 6.16
C PHE A 73 -12.78 -9.43 6.06
N SER A 74 -13.98 -8.86 6.07
CA SER A 74 -14.18 -7.41 6.04
C SER A 74 -13.48 -6.73 7.22
N ASN A 75 -13.67 -7.24 8.44
CA ASN A 75 -13.00 -6.74 9.63
C ASN A 75 -11.47 -6.89 9.55
N LEU A 76 -10.97 -8.01 9.03
CA LEU A 76 -9.54 -8.22 8.87
C LEU A 76 -8.92 -7.26 7.85
N MET A 77 -9.61 -7.01 6.74
CA MET A 77 -9.19 -6.05 5.72
C MET A 77 -9.18 -4.61 6.27
N GLU A 78 -10.22 -4.23 7.00
CA GLU A 78 -10.30 -2.92 7.67
C GLU A 78 -9.17 -2.77 8.70
N PHE A 79 -8.92 -3.81 9.50
CA PHE A 79 -7.84 -3.82 10.48
C PHE A 79 -6.46 -3.71 9.81
N ALA A 80 -6.24 -4.39 8.69
CA ALA A 80 -5.01 -4.29 7.90
C ALA A 80 -4.78 -2.86 7.38
N GLN A 81 -5.84 -2.17 6.98
CA GLN A 81 -5.78 -0.80 6.46
C GLN A 81 -5.92 0.27 7.55
N SER A 82 -6.02 -0.13 8.83
CA SER A 82 -6.14 0.81 9.94
C SER A 82 -4.90 1.69 10.09
N ARG A 83 -5.10 2.90 10.65
CA ARG A 83 -4.01 3.84 10.95
C ARG A 83 -2.91 3.20 11.78
N SER A 84 -3.28 2.37 12.75
CA SER A 84 -2.34 1.66 13.63
C SER A 84 -1.44 0.70 12.85
N THR A 85 -2.02 -0.14 11.99
CA THR A 85 -1.26 -1.09 11.17
C THR A 85 -0.34 -0.38 10.17
N ILE A 86 -0.85 0.65 9.48
CA ILE A 86 -0.06 1.44 8.53
C ILE A 86 1.10 2.15 9.24
N LYS A 87 0.86 2.70 10.43
CA LYS A 87 1.88 3.38 11.23
C LYS A 87 3.06 2.48 11.59
N LEU A 88 2.85 1.18 11.81
CA LEU A 88 3.95 0.23 12.03
C LEU A 88 4.87 0.15 10.81
N LEU A 89 4.30 0.13 9.59
CA LEU A 89 5.08 0.17 8.37
C LEU A 89 5.77 1.53 8.19
N THR A 90 5.09 2.65 8.46
CA THR A 90 5.69 3.99 8.43
C THR A 90 6.92 4.06 9.32
N ILE A 91 6.81 3.62 10.58
CA ILE A 91 7.92 3.62 11.54
C ILE A 91 9.07 2.77 11.03
N HIS A 92 8.79 1.57 10.50
CA HIS A 92 9.84 0.68 9.98
C HIS A 92 10.58 1.28 8.79
N MET A 93 9.83 1.76 7.79
CA MET A 93 10.39 2.31 6.56
C MET A 93 11.18 3.59 6.82
N LEU A 94 10.61 4.48 7.64
CA LEU A 94 11.27 5.74 7.96
C LEU A 94 12.53 5.50 8.80
N ARG A 95 12.48 4.60 9.79
CA ARG A 95 13.67 4.22 10.57
C ARG A 95 14.77 3.68 9.67
N ARG A 96 14.43 2.83 8.70
CA ARG A 96 15.39 2.25 7.76
C ARG A 96 16.08 3.32 6.93
N ASP A 97 15.30 4.20 6.28
CA ASP A 97 15.87 5.20 5.37
C ASP A 97 16.65 6.28 6.13
N LEU A 98 16.19 6.69 7.33
CA LEU A 98 16.94 7.61 8.19
C LEU A 98 18.26 7.01 8.69
N LEU A 99 18.30 5.71 9.03
CA LEU A 99 19.54 5.04 9.39
C LEU A 99 20.49 4.90 8.20
N ALA A 100 19.95 4.63 7.01
CA ALA A 100 20.72 4.55 5.77
C ALA A 100 21.37 5.88 5.40
N GLU A 101 20.73 7.03 5.67
CA GLU A 101 21.38 8.34 5.50
C GLU A 101 22.56 8.55 6.46
N SER A 102 22.53 7.90 7.63
CA SER A 102 23.59 8.02 8.65
C SER A 102 24.71 6.99 8.51
N SER A 103 24.59 6.01 7.61
CA SER A 103 25.54 4.90 7.47
C SER A 103 25.80 4.53 6.01
N ASP A 104 27.07 4.49 5.61
CA ASP A 104 27.50 4.13 4.25
C ASP A 104 27.17 2.67 3.83
N SER A 105 26.67 1.85 4.75
CA SER A 105 26.43 0.42 4.53
C SER A 105 25.07 0.09 3.90
N ILE A 106 24.10 1.00 3.96
CA ILE A 106 22.73 0.77 3.48
C ILE A 106 22.32 1.94 2.60
N GLN A 107 21.84 1.66 1.38
CA GLN A 107 21.23 2.69 0.54
C GLN A 107 19.76 2.91 0.94
N PRO A 108 19.33 4.17 1.14
CA PRO A 108 17.94 4.48 1.42
C PRO A 108 17.07 4.16 0.19
N PHE A 109 15.83 3.75 0.42
CA PHE A 109 14.87 3.54 -0.67
C PHE A 109 14.34 4.86 -1.22
N ARG A 110 14.06 5.81 -0.33
CA ARG A 110 13.58 7.15 -0.68
C ARG A 110 14.44 8.21 -0.01
N GLN A 111 14.53 9.34 -0.67
CA GLN A 111 15.15 10.55 -0.14
C GLN A 111 14.05 11.57 0.21
N PRO A 112 14.32 12.47 1.17
CA PRO A 112 13.36 13.50 1.53
C PRO A 112 13.12 14.44 0.34
N ASN A 113 11.85 14.72 0.09
CA ASN A 113 11.42 15.73 -0.87
C ASN A 113 10.96 16.99 -0.12
N PRO A 114 11.74 18.08 -0.15
CA PRO A 114 11.39 19.34 0.50
C PRO A 114 10.07 19.95 0.02
N GLY A 115 9.60 19.58 -1.19
CA GLY A 115 8.33 20.04 -1.72
C GLY A 115 7.10 19.39 -1.07
N LEU A 116 7.25 18.30 -0.31
CA LEU A 116 6.14 17.60 0.37
C LEU A 116 5.98 18.03 1.83
N SER A 117 7.09 18.22 2.53
CA SER A 117 7.11 18.71 3.91
C SER A 117 8.51 19.20 4.26
N ASP A 118 8.58 20.30 5.00
CA ASP A 118 9.84 20.84 5.52
C ASP A 118 10.05 20.36 6.96
N TYR A 119 11.28 20.00 7.33
CA TYR A 119 11.66 19.60 8.68
C TYR A 119 13.14 19.95 8.93
N SER A 120 13.47 20.28 10.18
CA SER A 120 14.84 20.61 10.57
C SER A 120 15.71 19.37 10.82
N ASP A 121 17.03 19.53 10.70
CA ASP A 121 17.97 18.45 11.06
C ASP A 121 17.86 18.00 12.51
N GLN A 122 17.49 18.91 13.42
CA GLN A 122 17.27 18.58 14.82
C GLN A 122 16.02 17.71 15.00
N GLU A 123 14.91 18.07 14.36
CA GLU A 123 13.68 17.28 14.32
C GLU A 123 13.94 15.86 13.78
N ARG A 124 14.73 15.73 12.71
CA ARG A 124 15.15 14.44 12.15
C ARG A 124 15.91 13.59 13.16
N LYS A 125 16.91 14.18 13.85
CA LYS A 125 17.73 13.45 14.85
C LYS A 125 16.89 12.98 16.03
N VAL A 126 16.05 13.87 16.57
CA VAL A 126 15.14 13.53 17.68
C VAL A 126 14.18 12.40 17.29
N LEU A 127 13.63 12.44 16.07
CA LEU A 127 12.76 11.38 15.59
C LEU A 127 13.53 10.05 15.47
N LEU A 128 14.73 10.05 14.89
CA LEU A 128 15.55 8.85 14.73
C LEU A 128 15.88 8.20 16.09
N GLU A 129 16.26 8.99 17.09
CA GLU A 129 16.52 8.50 18.45
C GLU A 129 15.29 7.81 19.05
N ASN A 130 14.09 8.38 18.84
CA ASN A 130 12.84 7.75 19.29
C ASN A 130 12.55 6.47 18.51
N LEU A 131 12.71 6.46 17.18
CA LEU A 131 12.44 5.30 16.32
C LEU A 131 13.33 4.09 16.65
N VAL A 132 14.59 4.32 17.00
CA VAL A 132 15.53 3.24 17.36
C VAL A 132 15.15 2.57 18.68
N ARG A 133 14.54 3.31 19.61
CA ARG A 133 14.06 2.78 20.90
C ARG A 133 12.79 1.94 20.77
N ILE A 134 12.06 2.07 19.67
CA ILE A 134 10.81 1.34 19.44
C ILE A 134 11.10 -0.09 18.99
N ASN A 135 10.76 -1.05 19.84
CA ASN A 135 10.72 -2.46 19.47
C ASN A 135 9.36 -2.79 18.82
N LEU A 136 9.32 -2.81 17.49
CA LEU A 136 8.12 -3.07 16.70
C LEU A 136 7.48 -4.45 16.97
N ASP A 137 8.26 -5.45 17.37
CA ASP A 137 7.76 -6.82 17.55
C ASP A 137 6.96 -7.00 18.83
N SER A 138 7.14 -6.11 19.80
CA SER A 138 6.45 -6.14 21.10
C SER A 138 5.29 -5.15 21.19
N ILE A 139 4.95 -4.44 20.11
CA ILE A 139 3.88 -3.44 20.15
C ILE A 139 2.52 -4.12 20.13
N SER A 140 1.71 -3.82 21.14
CA SER A 140 0.28 -4.14 21.20
C SER A 140 -0.61 -2.93 20.92
N ASP A 141 -0.07 -1.71 21.03
CA ASP A 141 -0.76 -0.48 20.68
C ASP A 141 0.27 0.57 20.19
N PRO A 142 0.24 0.95 18.91
CA PRO A 142 1.13 1.98 18.37
C PRO A 142 0.66 3.41 18.67
N ALA A 143 -0.15 3.64 19.72
CA ALA A 143 -0.45 4.97 20.22
C ALA A 143 0.75 5.55 20.99
N PHE A 144 1.35 6.62 20.45
CA PHE A 144 2.46 7.35 21.08
C PHE A 144 1.99 8.76 21.52
N SER A 145 2.92 9.59 21.97
CA SER A 145 2.60 10.98 22.32
C SER A 145 2.19 11.77 21.07
N LYS A 146 1.37 12.82 21.27
CA LYS A 146 0.91 13.68 20.17
C LYS A 146 2.09 14.36 19.46
N GLU A 147 3.12 14.73 20.22
CA GLU A 147 4.34 15.37 19.70
C GLU A 147 5.12 14.41 18.82
N PHE A 148 5.25 13.15 19.24
CA PHE A 148 5.89 12.11 18.44
C PHE A 148 5.09 11.84 17.15
N ASP A 149 3.77 11.72 17.25
CA ASP A 149 2.92 11.44 16.09
C ASP A 149 2.94 12.57 15.06
N TYR A 150 2.94 13.82 15.52
CA TYR A 150 3.10 14.98 14.65
C TYR A 150 4.46 14.98 13.95
N LEU A 151 5.53 14.72 14.70
CA LEU A 151 6.89 14.68 14.15
C LEU A 151 7.08 13.52 13.17
N LEU A 152 6.55 12.34 13.50
CA LEU A 152 6.53 11.16 12.64
C LEU A 152 5.84 11.47 11.32
N ASP A 153 4.64 12.04 11.36
CA ASP A 153 3.86 12.39 10.17
C ASP A 153 4.57 13.45 9.32
N LYS A 154 5.10 14.51 9.95
CA LYS A 154 5.84 15.59 9.28
C LYS A 154 7.04 15.07 8.50
N VAL A 155 7.86 14.22 9.12
CA VAL A 155 9.04 13.65 8.45
C VAL A 155 8.62 12.56 7.46
N ALA A 156 7.65 11.71 7.79
CA ALA A 156 7.17 10.66 6.89
C ALA A 156 6.60 11.22 5.58
N ARG A 157 5.90 12.36 5.60
CA ARG A 157 5.43 13.05 4.38
C ARG A 157 6.56 13.44 3.44
N ALA A 158 7.68 13.93 3.98
CA ALA A 158 8.84 14.28 3.16
C ALA A 158 9.42 13.07 2.43
N TYR A 159 9.40 11.89 3.04
CA TYR A 159 9.83 10.62 2.42
C TYR A 159 8.72 9.89 1.65
N GLY A 160 7.49 10.39 1.68
CA GLY A 160 6.32 9.71 1.11
C GLY A 160 5.92 8.41 1.84
N TYR A 161 6.26 8.26 3.12
CA TYR A 161 5.82 7.16 3.99
C TYR A 161 4.68 7.57 4.94
N ASP A 162 4.08 8.73 4.72
CA ASP A 162 2.87 9.14 5.44
C ASP A 162 1.73 8.14 5.21
N HIS A 163 0.75 8.21 6.09
CA HIS A 163 -0.40 7.31 6.08
C HIS A 163 -1.07 7.22 4.69
N ASP A 164 -1.29 8.36 4.05
CA ASP A 164 -2.04 8.40 2.80
C ASP A 164 -1.20 7.88 1.63
N ALA A 165 0.11 8.14 1.63
CA ALA A 165 1.02 7.58 0.64
C ALA A 165 1.12 6.05 0.73
N ILE A 166 1.21 5.49 1.94
CA ILE A 166 1.22 4.04 2.12
C ILE A 166 -0.14 3.45 1.72
N LEU A 167 -1.25 4.05 2.16
CA LEU A 167 -2.59 3.57 1.82
C LEU A 167 -2.83 3.54 0.30
N ARG A 168 -2.36 4.56 -0.44
CA ARG A 168 -2.42 4.56 -1.92
C ARG A 168 -1.59 3.45 -2.58
N SER A 169 -0.55 2.96 -1.89
CA SER A 169 0.33 1.89 -2.38
C SER A 169 -0.12 0.48 -1.97
N LEU A 170 -0.99 0.38 -0.95
CA LEU A 170 -1.42 -0.86 -0.32
C LEU A 170 -2.79 -1.29 -0.87
N ILE A 171 -2.89 -2.54 -1.30
CA ILE A 171 -4.18 -3.17 -1.64
C ILE A 171 -4.28 -4.47 -0.85
N VAL A 172 -5.31 -4.55 -0.01
CA VAL A 172 -5.64 -5.76 0.77
C VAL A 172 -6.95 -6.32 0.26
N ARG A 173 -6.97 -7.60 -0.10
CA ARG A 173 -8.16 -8.25 -0.67
C ARG A 173 -8.19 -9.75 -0.38
N ARG A 174 -9.39 -10.30 -0.18
CA ARG A 174 -9.59 -11.75 -0.13
C ARG A 174 -9.32 -12.37 -1.51
N ARG A 175 -8.65 -13.52 -1.55
CA ARG A 175 -8.39 -14.24 -2.79
C ARG A 175 -9.61 -15.11 -3.14
N SER A 176 -10.59 -14.53 -3.83
CA SER A 176 -11.83 -15.22 -4.21
C SER A 176 -12.52 -15.83 -2.97
N GLU A 177 -13.10 -17.02 -3.08
CA GLU A 177 -13.78 -17.72 -1.98
C GLU A 177 -12.83 -18.53 -1.08
N THR A 178 -11.52 -18.34 -1.22
CA THR A 178 -10.53 -19.06 -0.42
C THR A 178 -10.33 -18.46 0.96
N ASP A 179 -9.52 -19.15 1.77
CA ASP A 179 -9.05 -18.71 3.08
C ASP A 179 -7.79 -17.83 3.03
N TYR A 180 -7.44 -17.33 1.84
CA TYR A 180 -6.24 -16.53 1.63
C TYR A 180 -6.55 -15.04 1.54
N LEU A 181 -5.76 -14.25 2.23
CA LEU A 181 -5.67 -12.80 2.09
C LEU A 181 -4.49 -12.45 1.18
N THR A 182 -4.71 -11.57 0.21
CA THR A 182 -3.67 -11.04 -0.66
C THR A 182 -3.33 -9.62 -0.23
N ILE A 183 -2.04 -9.36 -0.03
CA ILE A 183 -1.47 -8.05 0.27
C ILE A 183 -0.59 -7.67 -0.91
N ASP A 184 -1.00 -6.63 -1.62
CA ASP A 184 -0.34 -6.10 -2.79
C ASP A 184 0.28 -4.74 -2.43
N MET A 185 1.59 -4.56 -2.64
CA MET A 185 2.28 -3.26 -2.50
C MET A 185 2.78 -2.77 -3.85
N ILE A 186 2.40 -1.53 -4.22
CA ILE A 186 2.72 -0.93 -5.51
C ILE A 186 3.57 0.33 -5.33
N THR A 187 4.83 0.28 -5.73
CA THR A 187 5.78 1.39 -5.58
C THR A 187 6.58 1.65 -6.86
N GLU A 188 7.43 2.67 -6.84
CA GLU A 188 8.28 3.10 -7.93
C GLU A 188 9.51 2.22 -8.16
N SER A 189 9.85 1.32 -7.23
CA SER A 189 10.97 0.39 -7.42
C SER A 189 10.62 -1.05 -7.03
N PRO A 190 11.14 -2.07 -7.75
CA PRO A 190 10.88 -3.47 -7.45
C PRO A 190 11.33 -3.85 -6.02
N ARG A 191 12.51 -3.36 -5.62
CA ARG A 191 13.11 -3.66 -4.32
C ARG A 191 12.29 -3.05 -3.17
N LEU A 192 11.80 -1.81 -3.34
CA LEU A 192 10.94 -1.18 -2.35
C LEU A 192 9.60 -1.90 -2.25
N SER A 193 8.98 -2.26 -3.37
CA SER A 193 7.71 -3.01 -3.39
C SER A 193 7.84 -4.32 -2.63
N GLN A 194 8.87 -5.11 -2.93
CA GLN A 194 9.14 -6.38 -2.25
C GLN A 194 9.37 -6.18 -0.74
N HIS A 195 10.22 -5.22 -0.38
CA HIS A 195 10.56 -4.95 1.02
C HIS A 195 9.34 -4.50 1.83
N MET A 196 8.58 -3.54 1.31
CA MET A 196 7.36 -3.06 1.98
C MET A 196 6.30 -4.15 2.10
N ALA A 197 6.11 -5.00 1.09
CA ALA A 197 5.12 -6.08 1.16
C ALA A 197 5.48 -7.12 2.23
N ASN A 198 6.74 -7.54 2.29
CA ASN A 198 7.23 -8.50 3.27
C ASN A 198 7.15 -7.95 4.70
N GLU A 199 7.61 -6.72 4.89
CA GLU A 199 7.59 -6.08 6.22
C GLU A 199 6.16 -5.80 6.67
N PHE A 200 5.30 -5.29 5.79
CA PHE A 200 3.91 -5.07 6.13
C PHE A 200 3.23 -6.37 6.56
N ALA A 201 3.37 -7.45 5.78
CA ALA A 201 2.79 -8.74 6.13
C ALA A 201 3.31 -9.26 7.48
N THR A 202 4.62 -9.16 7.72
CA THR A 202 5.25 -9.59 8.97
C THR A 202 4.72 -8.80 10.16
N ARG A 203 4.75 -7.46 10.09
CA ARG A 203 4.28 -6.59 11.18
C ARG A 203 2.79 -6.73 11.41
N PHE A 204 2.00 -6.88 10.34
CA PHE A 204 0.57 -7.14 10.44
C PHE A 204 0.27 -8.43 11.20
N MET A 205 0.94 -9.53 10.87
CA MET A 205 0.75 -10.81 11.56
C MET A 205 1.16 -10.74 13.03
N VAL A 206 2.32 -10.13 13.32
CA VAL A 206 2.80 -9.95 14.71
C VAL A 206 1.83 -9.09 15.50
N TYR A 207 1.37 -7.97 14.94
CA TYR A 207 0.45 -7.06 15.61
C TYR A 207 -0.91 -7.71 15.87
N TYR A 208 -1.45 -8.43 14.88
CA TYR A 208 -2.68 -9.19 15.02
C TYR A 208 -2.57 -10.27 16.11
N HIS A 209 -1.43 -10.98 16.15
CA HIS A 209 -1.17 -11.98 17.18
C HIS A 209 -1.10 -11.36 18.58
N ASN A 210 -0.34 -10.27 18.75
CA ASN A 210 -0.19 -9.58 20.04
C ASN A 210 -1.53 -9.10 20.61
N LEU A 211 -2.44 -8.62 19.76
CA LEU A 211 -3.81 -8.25 20.16
C LEU A 211 -4.62 -9.47 20.60
N SER A 212 -4.57 -10.57 19.84
CA SER A 212 -5.31 -11.79 20.15
C SER A 212 -4.89 -12.46 21.45
N VAL A 213 -3.63 -12.31 21.87
CA VAL A 213 -3.11 -12.84 23.14
C VAL A 213 -3.60 -12.00 24.33
N ARG A 214 -3.77 -10.69 24.16
CA ARG A 214 -4.21 -9.78 25.23
C ARG A 214 -5.68 -9.95 25.60
N GLU A 215 -6.51 -10.39 24.65
CA GLU A 215 -7.94 -10.62 24.88
C GLU A 215 -8.23 -11.95 25.62
N LYS A 216 -7.21 -12.80 25.83
CA LYS A 216 -7.28 -14.03 26.62
C LYS A 216 -6.80 -13.81 28.05
#